data_AF-A0A7V2LXA6-F1
#
_entry.id   AF-A0A7V2LXA6-F1
#
_cell.length_a   1.000
_cell.length_b   1.000
_cell.length_c   1.000
_cell.angle_alpha   90.00
_cell.angle_beta   90.00
_cell.angle_gamma   90.00
#
_symmetry.space_group_name_H-M   'P 1'
#
loop_
_entity.id
_entity.type
_entity.pdbx_description
1 polymer ?
#
loop_
_entity_poly.entity_id
_entity_poly.type
_entity_poly.pdbx_seq_one_letter_code
_entity_poly.pdbx_strand_id
1 'polypeptide(L)'
;MATTWRLREDYWETFEVTDEDVEFLYQHLLEEERPLSPEVLVEALVAERLRREREALEQRRAGDRLIYLPKEHYEVGAQLIFPALDWAAGEVVAVRPGRNPELGDFEVIRVRFADGREREFAAGLAEHPLNEPPKMDDQGPLSGPQQVLEQYRKSLVARLEEALGQHEDFVRIAGRWFPRALVMEVNIGHLNLAEAVLDVAGGGPLPTRAIMEQIEFPTTDNPHLAEFSFDLALQEDERFDEVGPAGQVLWFLKRLEPEWVLETPPFLQYEPLDYDRAALTRDMLALEVDLADELSPVGEDAPEQDAVEITLIYPHWRAGTLPLAAKVRHLFPTAYEAPRIRFILVDGETGEEFVGWVVREARYVYGLRPWYEAKGLLPGSVIRVRQGPEPGKVIVEPTSQRTVREWVRTVFVGSDDRIGLRLLQQRVNAGFDERMLFYVPDVEAMDRAWQQTQRERVPLEKLLVRMMRELMQATSQPHVHAAELYAALNLVRRCPPGPILALLASRPWFDHVGDLYYRLRESDLA
;
A
#
# COMPACT_ATOMS: atom_id res chain seq x y z
N MET A 1 36.11 -5.88 30.29
CA MET A 1 34.88 -5.53 29.55
C MET A 1 35.27 -5.40 28.10
N ALA A 2 34.77 -6.28 27.23
CA ALA A 2 35.04 -6.21 25.81
C ALA A 2 34.38 -4.95 25.23
N THR A 3 35.13 -4.11 24.54
CA THR A 3 34.58 -2.90 23.90
C THR A 3 33.79 -3.34 22.66
N THR A 4 32.47 -3.36 22.79
CA THR A 4 31.53 -3.74 21.74
C THR A 4 31.49 -2.68 20.63
N TRP A 5 31.59 -3.12 19.38
CA TRP A 5 31.30 -2.29 18.19
C TRP A 5 29.89 -1.72 18.29
N ARG A 6 29.71 -0.42 18.01
CA ARG A 6 28.40 0.20 17.82
C ARG A 6 28.47 1.18 16.67
N LEU A 7 27.69 0.92 15.61
CA LEU A 7 27.20 1.99 14.74
C LEU A 7 26.50 3.04 15.61
N ARG A 8 26.46 4.29 15.14
CA ARG A 8 25.59 5.30 15.76
C ARG A 8 24.16 4.77 15.80
N GLU A 9 23.48 4.97 16.92
CA GLU A 9 22.11 4.45 17.13
C GLU A 9 21.13 4.99 16.08
N ASP A 10 21.38 6.19 15.54
CA ASP A 10 20.55 6.85 14.51
C ASP A 10 20.96 6.54 13.07
N TYR A 11 21.98 5.70 12.83
CA TYR A 11 22.57 5.51 11.49
C TYR A 11 21.54 5.08 10.43
N TRP A 12 20.69 4.10 10.76
CA TRP A 12 19.65 3.61 9.84
C TRP A 12 18.41 4.50 9.81
N GLU A 13 18.17 5.28 10.87
CA GLU A 13 17.09 6.26 10.91
C GLU A 13 17.36 7.43 9.96
N THR A 14 18.62 7.87 9.88
CA THR A 14 19.08 8.94 8.98
C THR A 14 19.70 8.44 7.69
N PHE A 15 19.50 7.17 7.34
CA PHE A 15 20.06 6.57 6.13
C PHE A 15 19.64 7.29 4.84
N GLU A 16 20.60 7.66 4.00
CA GLU A 16 20.38 8.19 2.65
C GLU A 16 21.17 7.32 1.67
N VAL A 17 20.60 7.09 0.49
CA VAL A 17 21.26 6.35 -0.58
C VAL A 17 22.32 7.26 -1.21
N THR A 18 23.56 6.78 -1.28
CA THR A 18 24.69 7.55 -1.86
C THR A 18 25.05 7.03 -3.24
N ASP A 19 25.79 7.81 -4.04
CA ASP A 19 26.28 7.38 -5.36
C ASP A 19 27.05 6.05 -5.33
N GLU A 20 27.86 5.80 -4.29
CA GLU A 20 28.58 4.52 -4.11
C GLU A 20 27.65 3.31 -3.87
N ASP A 21 26.43 3.55 -3.38
CA ASP A 21 25.42 2.50 -3.23
C ASP A 21 24.79 2.20 -4.59
N VAL A 22 24.49 3.25 -5.34
CA VAL A 22 23.90 3.16 -6.67
C VAL A 22 24.84 2.41 -7.61
N GLU A 23 26.14 2.74 -7.59
CA GLU A 23 27.15 2.03 -8.38
C GLU A 23 27.25 0.55 -7.99
N PHE A 24 27.21 0.23 -6.69
CA PHE A 24 27.19 -1.15 -6.22
C PHE A 24 25.97 -1.91 -6.68
N LEU A 25 24.78 -1.33 -6.54
CA LEU A 25 23.53 -1.96 -6.96
C LEU A 25 23.50 -2.17 -8.47
N TYR A 26 24.05 -1.23 -9.25
CA TYR A 26 24.20 -1.38 -10.68
C TYR A 26 25.09 -2.58 -11.02
N GLN A 27 26.28 -2.67 -10.42
CA GLN A 27 27.18 -3.81 -10.61
C GLN A 27 26.56 -5.14 -10.15
N HIS A 28 25.88 -5.14 -9.00
CA HIS A 28 25.22 -6.33 -8.48
C HIS A 28 24.13 -6.85 -9.43
N LEU A 29 23.33 -5.95 -10.01
CA LEU A 29 22.33 -6.32 -11.00
C LEU A 29 22.94 -6.80 -12.33
N LEU A 30 24.08 -6.23 -12.73
CA LEU A 30 24.83 -6.72 -13.89
C LEU A 30 25.36 -8.13 -13.66
N GLU A 31 25.87 -8.43 -12.46
CA GLU A 31 26.40 -9.75 -12.09
C GLU A 31 25.29 -10.81 -11.99
N GLU A 32 24.15 -10.45 -11.41
CA GLU A 32 23.01 -11.37 -11.24
C GLU A 32 22.26 -11.63 -12.56
N GLU A 33 22.41 -10.75 -13.55
CA GLU A 33 21.77 -10.80 -14.87
C GLU A 33 20.26 -11.07 -14.83
N ARG A 34 19.59 -10.67 -13.74
CA ARG A 34 18.14 -10.82 -13.57
C ARG A 34 17.52 -9.63 -12.84
N PRO A 35 16.27 -9.26 -13.14
CA PRO A 35 15.56 -8.22 -12.39
C PRO A 35 15.34 -8.64 -10.93
N LEU A 36 15.67 -7.76 -9.99
CA LEU A 36 15.56 -8.01 -8.55
C LEU A 36 14.50 -7.10 -7.91
N SER A 37 13.85 -7.58 -6.86
CA SER A 37 12.90 -6.77 -6.10
C SER A 37 13.64 -5.81 -5.14
N PRO A 38 13.01 -4.68 -4.77
CA PRO A 38 13.57 -3.75 -3.78
C PRO A 38 13.99 -4.42 -2.48
N GLU A 39 13.26 -5.43 -2.01
CA GLU A 39 13.59 -6.16 -0.79
C GLU A 39 14.91 -6.90 -0.91
N VAL A 40 15.15 -7.57 -2.04
CA VAL A 40 16.41 -8.29 -2.31
C VAL A 40 17.57 -7.30 -2.45
N LEU A 41 17.33 -6.17 -3.12
CA LEU A 41 18.36 -5.13 -3.27
C LEU A 41 18.70 -4.45 -1.94
N VAL A 42 17.72 -4.21 -1.07
CA VAL A 42 17.97 -3.71 0.29
C VAL A 42 18.76 -4.74 1.11
N GLU A 43 18.45 -6.03 0.98
CA GLU A 43 19.22 -7.09 1.65
C GLU A 43 20.70 -7.08 1.22
N ALA A 44 20.96 -6.97 -0.08
CA ALA A 44 22.31 -6.84 -0.62
C ALA A 44 23.00 -5.55 -0.16
N LEU A 45 22.29 -4.41 -0.20
CA LEU A 45 22.83 -3.10 0.17
C LEU A 45 23.19 -3.01 1.66
N VAL A 46 22.33 -3.52 2.54
CA VAL A 46 22.60 -3.53 3.99
C VAL A 46 23.84 -4.37 4.28
N ALA A 47 23.97 -5.54 3.65
CA ALA A 47 25.15 -6.38 3.81
C ALA A 47 26.42 -5.67 3.33
N GLU A 48 26.36 -4.99 2.19
CA GLU A 48 27.49 -4.24 1.63
C GLU A 48 27.87 -3.03 2.51
N ARG A 49 26.90 -2.26 2.98
CA ARG A 49 27.15 -1.13 3.90
C ARG A 49 27.85 -1.58 5.18
N LEU A 50 27.37 -2.67 5.78
CA LEU A 50 28.01 -3.25 6.97
C LEU A 50 29.44 -3.74 6.66
N ARG A 51 29.68 -4.30 5.48
CA ARG A 51 31.03 -4.72 5.03
C ARG A 51 31.96 -3.51 4.89
N ARG A 52 31.55 -2.49 4.15
CA ARG A 52 32.33 -1.25 3.93
C ARG A 52 32.67 -0.55 5.23
N GLU A 53 31.73 -0.45 6.16
CA GLU A 53 31.97 0.15 7.49
C GLU A 53 33.00 -0.65 8.30
N ARG A 54 32.95 -1.99 8.23
CA ARG A 54 33.97 -2.85 8.86
C ARG A 54 35.35 -2.63 8.24
N GLU A 55 35.43 -2.63 6.91
CA GLU A 55 36.68 -2.41 6.17
C GLU A 55 37.26 -1.01 6.42
N ALA A 56 36.43 0.04 6.43
CA ALA A 56 36.86 1.41 6.72
C ALA A 56 37.40 1.54 8.15
N LEU A 57 36.81 0.84 9.12
CA LEU A 57 37.32 0.77 10.49
C LEU A 57 38.66 0.01 10.56
N GLU A 58 38.79 -1.10 9.85
CA GLU A 58 40.06 -1.84 9.74
C GLU A 58 41.16 -0.98 9.09
N GLN A 59 40.86 -0.26 8.02
CA GLN A 59 41.81 0.64 7.36
C GLN A 59 42.20 1.83 8.24
N ARG A 60 41.26 2.43 8.97
CA ARG A 60 41.57 3.47 9.98
C ARG A 60 42.45 2.93 11.11
N ARG A 61 42.35 1.63 11.41
CA ARG A 61 43.19 0.93 12.39
C ARG A 61 44.56 0.51 11.83
N ALA A 62 44.67 0.26 10.53
CA ALA A 62 45.87 -0.22 9.84
C ALA A 62 46.86 0.87 9.41
N GLY A 63 46.60 2.15 9.70
CA GLY A 63 47.59 3.20 9.45
C GLY A 63 48.79 3.07 10.37
N ASP A 64 49.93 2.59 9.87
CA ASP A 64 51.35 2.60 10.34
C ASP A 64 51.68 2.52 11.86
N ARG A 65 50.70 2.27 12.73
CA ARG A 65 50.84 2.34 14.18
C ARG A 65 50.83 0.94 14.77
N LEU A 66 51.85 0.64 15.57
CA LEU A 66 52.03 -0.66 16.21
C LEU A 66 51.04 -0.82 17.37
N ILE A 67 50.43 -2.01 17.52
CA ILE A 67 49.58 -2.30 18.67
C ILE A 67 50.44 -2.46 19.92
N TYR A 68 50.09 -1.77 21.01
CA TYR A 68 50.75 -1.92 22.30
C TYR A 68 50.40 -3.27 22.94
N LEU A 69 51.43 -4.06 23.22
CA LEU A 69 51.40 -5.33 23.92
C LEU A 69 52.50 -5.30 25.00
N PRO A 70 52.17 -5.49 26.29
CA PRO A 70 53.15 -5.41 27.38
C PRO A 70 54.36 -6.35 27.25
N LYS A 71 54.25 -7.47 26.53
CA LYS A 71 55.37 -8.40 26.25
C LYS A 71 56.44 -7.85 25.31
N GLU A 72 56.09 -6.86 24.50
CA GLU A 72 56.99 -6.31 23.48
C GLU A 72 57.87 -5.20 24.08
N HIS A 73 58.92 -4.84 23.35
CA HIS A 73 59.82 -3.74 23.67
C HIS A 73 59.67 -2.61 22.65
N TYR A 74 59.75 -1.36 23.11
CA TYR A 74 59.46 -0.19 22.28
C TYR A 74 60.54 0.87 22.41
N GLU A 75 60.89 1.51 21.30
CA GLU A 75 61.87 2.59 21.25
C GLU A 75 61.21 3.98 21.35
N VAL A 76 61.98 4.98 21.77
CA VAL A 76 61.55 6.39 21.80
C VAL A 76 61.27 6.86 20.37
N GLY A 77 60.07 7.41 20.13
CA GLY A 77 59.57 7.82 18.82
C GLY A 77 58.62 6.81 18.16
N ALA A 78 58.40 5.62 18.74
CA ALA A 78 57.43 4.67 18.23
C ALA A 78 55.98 5.17 18.40
N GLN A 79 55.16 5.01 17.36
CA GLN A 79 53.71 5.28 17.44
C GLN A 79 52.95 4.00 17.79
N LEU A 80 52.21 4.06 18.89
CA LEU A 80 51.49 2.93 19.48
C LEU A 80 49.98 3.18 19.58
N ILE A 81 49.20 2.11 19.40
CA ILE A 81 47.75 2.09 19.66
C ILE A 81 47.46 1.23 20.88
N PHE A 82 46.61 1.71 21.79
CA PHE A 82 46.28 1.04 23.05
C PHE A 82 44.85 0.45 23.03
N PRO A 83 44.66 -0.87 22.81
CA PRO A 83 43.32 -1.48 22.74
C PRO A 83 42.51 -1.32 24.04
N ALA A 84 43.18 -1.37 25.20
CA ALA A 84 42.54 -1.22 26.51
C ALA A 84 42.14 0.23 26.85
N LEU A 85 42.49 1.20 26.01
CA LEU A 85 42.18 2.62 26.17
C LEU A 85 41.41 3.14 24.94
N ASP A 86 40.36 2.44 24.53
CA ASP A 86 39.52 2.80 23.38
C ASP A 86 40.32 3.09 22.10
N TRP A 87 41.36 2.30 21.85
CA TRP A 87 42.23 2.42 20.68
C TRP A 87 42.94 3.78 20.58
N ALA A 88 43.19 4.45 21.71
CA ALA A 88 43.94 5.70 21.74
C ALA A 88 45.35 5.54 21.13
N ALA A 89 45.72 6.47 20.25
CA ALA A 89 47.04 6.55 19.66
C ALA A 89 47.97 7.45 20.50
N GLY A 90 49.22 7.02 20.69
CA GLY A 90 50.22 7.78 21.41
C GLY A 90 51.65 7.50 20.94
N GLU A 91 52.56 8.42 21.24
CA GLU A 91 53.98 8.34 20.88
C GLU A 91 54.83 8.07 22.13
N VAL A 92 55.79 7.14 22.03
CA VAL A 92 56.73 6.84 23.12
C VAL A 92 57.74 7.97 23.27
N VAL A 93 57.70 8.69 24.39
CA VAL A 93 58.57 9.84 24.68
C VAL A 93 59.76 9.50 25.59
N ALA A 94 59.70 8.40 26.34
CA ALA A 94 60.80 7.94 27.18
C ALA A 94 60.68 6.45 27.50
N VAL A 95 61.81 5.78 27.75
CA VAL A 95 61.88 4.39 28.21
C VAL A 95 62.84 4.33 29.40
N ARG A 96 62.45 3.65 30.48
CA ARG A 96 63.30 3.46 31.68
C ARG A 96 63.16 2.04 32.22
N PRO A 97 64.19 1.49 32.90
CA PRO A 97 64.07 0.20 33.57
C PRO A 97 63.07 0.28 34.73
N GLY A 98 62.15 -0.68 34.76
CA GLY A 98 61.21 -0.91 35.85
C GLY A 98 61.93 -1.50 37.06
N ARG A 99 61.39 -1.25 38.25
CA ARG A 99 61.87 -1.87 39.50
C ARG A 99 60.69 -2.43 40.26
N ASN A 100 60.50 -3.75 40.16
CA ASN A 100 59.57 -4.48 41.01
C ASN A 100 60.22 -5.80 41.46
N PRO A 101 60.46 -6.01 42.77
CA PRO A 101 61.06 -7.23 43.29
C PRO A 101 60.30 -8.53 42.95
N GLU A 102 59.00 -8.45 42.63
CA GLU A 102 58.14 -9.61 42.39
C GLU A 102 57.96 -9.97 40.90
N LEU A 103 58.25 -9.05 39.96
CA LEU A 103 57.93 -9.20 38.53
C LEU A 103 59.15 -9.36 37.61
N GLY A 104 60.36 -9.40 38.15
CA GLY A 104 61.60 -9.53 37.37
C GLY A 104 61.97 -8.24 36.61
N ASP A 105 62.80 -8.38 35.59
CA ASP A 105 63.25 -7.27 34.73
C ASP A 105 62.17 -6.90 33.72
N PHE A 106 61.70 -5.64 33.75
CA PHE A 106 60.76 -5.09 32.77
C PHE A 106 61.07 -3.61 32.53
N GLU A 107 60.50 -3.02 31.48
CA GLU A 107 60.68 -1.62 31.11
C GLU A 107 59.40 -0.82 31.37
N VAL A 108 59.54 0.48 31.62
CA VAL A 108 58.43 1.41 31.70
C VAL A 108 58.58 2.43 30.58
N ILE A 109 57.64 2.39 29.63
CA ILE A 109 57.53 3.35 28.55
C ILE A 109 56.63 4.49 28.99
N ARG A 110 57.00 5.74 28.66
CA ARG A 110 56.14 6.90 28.81
C ARG A 110 55.59 7.27 27.45
N VAL A 111 54.27 7.39 27.35
CA VAL A 111 53.57 7.65 26.09
C VAL A 111 52.76 8.93 26.19
N ARG A 112 52.92 9.79 25.19
CA ARG A 112 52.17 11.04 25.02
C ARG A 112 51.01 10.83 24.05
N PHE A 113 49.80 11.14 24.49
CA PHE A 113 48.59 11.06 23.68
C PHE A 113 48.27 12.41 23.01
N ALA A 114 47.39 12.38 22.01
CA ALA A 114 47.00 13.56 21.23
C ALA A 114 46.37 14.69 22.08
N ASP A 115 45.83 14.38 23.26
CA ASP A 115 45.28 15.34 24.21
C ASP A 115 46.33 16.00 25.12
N GLY A 116 47.61 15.72 24.89
CA GLY A 116 48.74 16.24 25.66
C GLY A 116 49.00 15.50 26.98
N ARG A 117 48.19 14.50 27.34
CA ARG A 117 48.42 13.71 28.56
C ARG A 117 49.54 12.70 28.33
N GLU A 118 50.42 12.57 29.32
CA GLU A 118 51.46 11.56 29.36
C GLU A 118 51.06 10.47 30.37
N ARG A 119 51.16 9.20 29.96
CA ARG A 119 50.93 8.04 30.84
C ARG A 119 52.09 7.05 30.72
N GLU A 120 52.32 6.31 31.79
CA GLU A 120 53.36 5.28 31.86
C GLU A 120 52.74 3.90 31.69
N PHE A 121 53.39 3.05 30.89
CA PHE A 121 52.96 1.68 30.57
C PHE A 121 54.16 0.73 30.70
N ALA A 122 53.91 -0.55 30.98
CA ALA A 122 54.97 -1.54 31.22
C ALA A 122 55.25 -2.39 29.97
N ALA A 123 56.50 -2.40 29.50
CA ALA A 123 57.01 -3.16 28.37
C ALA A 123 57.95 -4.29 28.83
N GLY A 124 58.14 -5.33 28.03
CA GLY A 124 58.95 -6.51 28.39
C GLY A 124 58.32 -7.46 29.43
N LEU A 125 57.02 -7.36 29.73
CA LEU A 125 56.31 -8.26 30.63
C LEU A 125 55.74 -9.47 29.86
N ALA A 126 56.44 -10.61 29.92
CA ALA A 126 56.03 -11.83 29.22
C ALA A 126 54.63 -12.34 29.64
N GLU A 127 54.30 -12.26 30.93
CA GLU A 127 52.99 -12.64 31.48
C GLU A 127 52.19 -11.41 31.88
N HIS A 128 51.23 -11.00 31.05
CA HIS A 128 50.31 -9.90 31.35
C HIS A 128 48.94 -10.15 30.70
N PRO A 129 47.80 -9.86 31.37
CA PRO A 129 46.45 -10.04 30.80
C PRO A 129 46.17 -9.27 29.51
N LEU A 130 46.99 -8.26 29.20
CA LEU A 130 46.88 -7.44 27.97
C LEU A 130 47.80 -7.93 26.84
N ASN A 131 48.57 -9.02 27.05
CA ASN A 131 49.34 -9.68 25.98
C ASN A 131 48.44 -10.47 25.03
N GLU A 132 47.22 -10.75 25.46
CA GLU A 132 46.12 -11.24 24.64
C GLU A 132 45.13 -10.07 24.49
N PRO A 133 45.22 -9.26 23.42
CA PRO A 133 44.28 -8.18 23.22
C PRO A 133 42.86 -8.75 23.13
N PRO A 134 41.84 -8.07 23.68
CA PRO A 134 40.47 -8.54 23.60
C PRO A 134 40.12 -8.77 22.13
N LYS A 135 39.76 -10.02 21.79
CA LYS A 135 39.19 -10.33 20.48
C LYS A 135 37.92 -9.50 20.36
N MET A 136 37.71 -8.89 19.19
CA MET A 136 36.44 -8.22 18.93
C MET A 136 35.34 -9.25 19.02
N ASP A 137 34.37 -8.99 19.90
CA ASP A 137 33.12 -9.71 19.89
C ASP A 137 32.28 -9.05 18.79
N ASP A 138 32.07 -9.79 17.69
CA ASP A 138 31.32 -9.37 16.50
C ASP A 138 29.80 -9.20 16.76
N GLN A 139 29.36 -9.39 18.00
CA GLN A 139 27.95 -9.46 18.37
C GLN A 139 27.48 -8.26 19.19
N GLY A 140 27.64 -7.05 18.66
CA GLY A 140 26.83 -5.93 19.14
C GLY A 140 25.34 -6.15 18.81
N PRO A 141 24.39 -5.64 19.62
CA PRO A 141 22.94 -5.91 19.45
C PRO A 141 22.29 -5.36 18.16
N LEU A 142 23.03 -4.63 17.33
CA LEU A 142 22.57 -4.02 16.06
C LEU A 142 23.54 -4.30 14.89
N SER A 143 24.27 -5.42 14.94
CA SER A 143 25.42 -5.69 14.04
C SER A 143 25.17 -6.70 12.92
N GLY A 144 24.00 -7.36 12.95
CA GLY A 144 23.61 -8.36 11.96
C GLY A 144 22.70 -7.75 10.88
N PRO A 145 22.92 -8.05 9.59
CA PRO A 145 22.02 -7.62 8.51
C PRO A 145 20.55 -7.94 8.80
N GLN A 146 20.27 -9.11 9.38
CA GLN A 146 18.92 -9.57 9.71
C GLN A 146 18.21 -8.69 10.75
N GLN A 147 18.92 -8.22 11.77
CA GLN A 147 18.35 -7.36 12.82
C GLN A 147 17.99 -5.97 12.26
N VAL A 148 18.85 -5.44 11.38
CA VAL A 148 18.59 -4.16 10.69
C VAL A 148 17.35 -4.30 9.80
N LEU A 149 17.24 -5.38 9.04
CA LEU A 149 16.11 -5.63 8.16
C LEU A 149 14.81 -5.83 8.94
N GLU A 150 14.83 -6.50 10.10
CA GLU A 150 13.62 -6.70 10.91
C GLU A 150 13.04 -5.37 11.40
N GLN A 151 13.91 -4.41 11.74
CA GLN A 151 13.49 -3.11 12.28
C GLN A 151 13.23 -2.05 11.19
N TYR A 152 14.04 -2.02 10.12
CA TYR A 152 14.09 -0.90 9.16
C TYR A 152 13.76 -1.29 7.71
N ARG A 153 13.40 -2.54 7.40
CA ARG A 153 13.15 -2.96 5.99
C ARG A 153 12.19 -2.06 5.24
N LYS A 154 11.04 -1.72 5.84
CA LYS A 154 10.02 -0.88 5.16
C LYS A 154 10.54 0.51 4.80
N SER A 155 11.26 1.17 5.72
CA SER A 155 11.80 2.51 5.47
C SER A 155 12.96 2.48 4.47
N LEU A 156 13.83 1.46 4.54
CA LEU A 156 14.94 1.29 3.61
C LEU A 156 14.48 1.00 2.18
N VAL A 157 13.46 0.15 2.01
CA VAL A 157 12.85 -0.13 0.70
C VAL A 157 12.31 1.16 0.09
N ALA A 158 11.51 1.92 0.83
CA ALA A 158 10.94 3.17 0.32
C ALA A 158 12.02 4.18 -0.11
N ARG A 159 13.09 4.35 0.68
CA ARG A 159 14.21 5.24 0.34
C ARG A 159 15.00 4.74 -0.87
N LEU A 160 15.20 3.42 -0.99
CA LEU A 160 15.88 2.84 -2.13
C LEU A 160 15.09 3.03 -3.43
N GLU A 161 13.78 2.79 -3.39
CA GLU A 161 12.91 2.97 -4.55
C GLU A 161 12.89 4.42 -5.03
N GLU A 162 12.84 5.38 -4.10
CA GLU A 162 12.92 6.80 -4.42
C GLU A 162 14.25 7.15 -5.08
N ALA A 163 15.37 6.66 -4.54
CA ALA A 163 16.70 6.93 -5.09
C ALA A 163 16.88 6.33 -6.48
N LEU A 164 16.60 5.03 -6.66
CA LEU A 164 16.73 4.37 -7.97
C LEU A 164 15.79 4.98 -9.03
N GLY A 165 14.61 5.45 -8.62
CA GLY A 165 13.67 6.12 -9.52
C GLY A 165 14.14 7.47 -10.06
N GLN A 166 15.14 8.09 -9.41
CA GLN A 166 15.75 9.33 -9.87
C GLN A 166 16.94 9.11 -10.83
N HIS A 167 17.44 7.88 -10.96
CA HIS A 167 18.58 7.56 -11.81
C HIS A 167 18.15 6.96 -13.16
N GLU A 168 18.61 7.55 -14.26
CA GLU A 168 18.27 7.12 -15.63
C GLU A 168 18.81 5.73 -16.00
N ASP A 169 19.86 5.29 -15.30
CA ASP A 169 20.53 4.00 -15.56
C ASP A 169 19.72 2.78 -15.11
N PHE A 170 18.66 2.99 -14.32
CA PHE A 170 17.77 1.93 -13.86
C PHE A 170 16.40 2.03 -14.53
N VAL A 171 15.79 0.88 -14.73
CA VAL A 171 14.41 0.74 -15.19
C VAL A 171 13.66 -0.14 -14.20
N ARG A 172 12.39 0.19 -13.95
CA ARG A 172 11.51 -0.52 -13.03
C ARG A 172 10.27 -1.04 -13.73
N ILE A 173 9.93 -2.30 -13.50
CA ILE A 173 8.74 -2.96 -14.04
C ILE A 173 8.19 -3.92 -12.99
N ALA A 174 6.89 -3.84 -12.72
CA ALA A 174 6.18 -4.77 -11.83
C ALA A 174 6.85 -4.90 -10.45
N GLY A 175 7.41 -3.79 -9.95
CA GLY A 175 8.13 -3.75 -8.67
C GLY A 175 9.51 -4.41 -8.68
N ARG A 176 10.17 -4.56 -9.84
CA ARG A 176 11.55 -5.06 -9.96
C ARG A 176 12.42 -4.08 -10.73
N TRP A 177 13.69 -4.00 -10.35
CA TRP A 177 14.69 -3.10 -10.92
C TRP A 177 15.70 -3.84 -11.78
N PHE A 178 16.15 -3.18 -12.85
CA PHE A 178 17.17 -3.71 -13.74
C PHE A 178 18.00 -2.61 -14.43
N PRO A 179 19.25 -2.88 -14.87
CA PRO A 179 20.10 -1.91 -15.57
C PRO A 179 19.59 -1.65 -16.99
N ARG A 180 19.43 -0.38 -17.36
CA ARG A 180 18.97 0.04 -18.70
C ARG A 180 19.91 -0.45 -19.80
N ALA A 181 21.22 -0.51 -19.54
CA ALA A 181 22.23 -0.91 -20.52
C ALA A 181 22.08 -2.36 -21.03
N LEU A 182 21.40 -3.22 -20.29
CA LEU A 182 21.17 -4.61 -20.68
C LEU A 182 19.86 -4.80 -21.47
N VAL A 183 18.96 -3.82 -21.48
CA VAL A 183 17.65 -3.92 -22.12
C VAL A 183 17.82 -4.20 -23.62
N MET A 184 17.16 -5.25 -24.09
CA MET A 184 17.12 -5.60 -25.51
C MET A 184 16.20 -4.67 -26.29
N GLU A 185 16.56 -4.40 -27.54
CA GLU A 185 15.74 -3.57 -28.43
C GLU A 185 14.46 -4.31 -28.87
N VAL A 186 13.30 -3.77 -28.50
CA VAL A 186 11.99 -4.23 -28.97
C VAL A 186 11.43 -3.20 -29.94
N ASN A 187 11.38 -3.55 -31.22
CA ASN A 187 10.84 -2.66 -32.26
C ASN A 187 9.31 -2.70 -32.36
N ILE A 188 8.74 -1.72 -33.08
CA ILE A 188 7.31 -1.58 -33.32
C ILE A 188 6.66 -2.79 -34.02
N GLY A 189 7.43 -3.54 -34.81
CA GLY A 189 6.95 -4.76 -35.46
C GLY A 189 6.58 -5.83 -34.44
N HIS A 190 7.40 -6.03 -33.41
CA HIS A 190 7.09 -6.94 -32.31
C HIS A 190 5.84 -6.50 -31.54
N LEU A 191 5.70 -5.20 -31.28
CA LEU A 191 4.52 -4.65 -30.58
C LEU A 191 3.25 -4.85 -31.40
N ASN A 192 3.29 -4.68 -32.73
CA ASN A 192 2.14 -4.95 -33.59
C ASN A 192 1.74 -6.44 -33.60
N LEU A 193 2.72 -7.35 -33.56
CA LEU A 193 2.45 -8.78 -33.43
C LEU A 193 1.88 -9.11 -32.05
N ALA A 194 2.39 -8.51 -30.98
CA ALA A 194 1.84 -8.66 -29.63
C ALA A 194 0.38 -8.19 -29.54
N GLU A 195 0.06 -7.04 -30.15
CA GLU A 195 -1.32 -6.57 -30.24
C GLU A 195 -2.20 -7.58 -30.96
N ALA A 196 -1.75 -8.13 -32.10
CA ALA A 196 -2.51 -9.14 -32.83
C ALA A 196 -2.75 -10.42 -32.00
N VAL A 197 -1.74 -10.88 -31.25
CA VAL A 197 -1.85 -12.03 -30.34
C VAL A 197 -2.90 -11.77 -29.25
N LEU A 198 -2.86 -10.60 -28.61
CA LEU A 198 -3.83 -10.24 -27.58
C LEU A 198 -5.24 -10.04 -28.16
N ASP A 199 -5.37 -9.46 -29.36
CA ASP A 199 -6.67 -9.27 -30.03
C ASP A 199 -7.35 -10.61 -30.34
N VAL A 200 -6.57 -11.60 -30.84
CA VAL A 200 -7.05 -12.98 -31.04
C VAL A 200 -7.48 -13.63 -29.73
N ALA A 201 -6.82 -13.29 -28.62
CA ALA A 201 -7.19 -13.73 -27.27
C ALA A 201 -8.32 -12.90 -26.62
N GLY A 202 -9.05 -12.08 -27.40
CA GLY A 202 -10.16 -11.27 -26.88
C GLY A 202 -9.70 -10.11 -25.97
N GLY A 203 -8.48 -9.63 -26.18
CA GLY A 203 -7.82 -8.60 -25.38
C GLY A 203 -6.87 -9.14 -24.33
N GLY A 204 -6.91 -10.43 -23.97
CA GLY A 204 -6.08 -11.05 -22.95
C GLY A 204 -6.88 -11.48 -21.69
N PRO A 205 -6.27 -11.56 -20.50
CA PRO A 205 -4.89 -11.26 -20.20
C PRO A 205 -3.95 -12.41 -20.59
N LEU A 206 -2.75 -12.10 -21.06
CA LEU A 206 -1.71 -13.11 -21.33
C LEU A 206 -0.40 -12.78 -20.60
N PRO A 207 0.31 -13.78 -20.08
CA PRO A 207 1.67 -13.57 -19.58
C PRO A 207 2.62 -13.29 -20.74
N THR A 208 3.66 -12.52 -20.48
CA THR A 208 4.69 -12.08 -21.43
C THR A 208 5.27 -13.22 -22.24
N ARG A 209 5.61 -14.33 -21.58
CA ARG A 209 6.13 -15.55 -22.24
C ARG A 209 5.19 -16.11 -23.30
N ALA A 210 3.88 -16.15 -23.02
CA ALA A 210 2.91 -16.67 -23.97
C ALA A 210 2.75 -15.78 -25.20
N ILE A 211 2.99 -14.47 -25.06
CA ILE A 211 3.03 -13.53 -26.19
C ILE A 211 4.31 -13.74 -26.99
N MET A 212 5.46 -13.75 -26.31
CA MET A 212 6.78 -13.94 -26.93
C MET A 212 6.86 -15.26 -27.73
N GLU A 213 6.33 -16.36 -27.18
CA GLU A 213 6.28 -17.67 -27.85
C GLU A 213 5.48 -17.62 -29.15
N GLN A 214 4.34 -16.92 -29.17
CA GLN A 214 3.48 -16.84 -30.35
C GLN A 214 4.04 -15.96 -31.47
N ILE A 215 4.82 -14.94 -31.13
CA ILE A 215 5.47 -14.06 -32.11
C ILE A 215 6.88 -14.54 -32.50
N GLU A 216 7.31 -15.69 -31.96
CA GLU A 216 8.65 -16.25 -32.11
C GLU A 216 9.76 -15.23 -31.74
N PHE A 217 9.56 -14.49 -30.65
CA PHE A 217 10.52 -13.46 -30.21
C PHE A 217 11.87 -14.11 -29.88
N PRO A 218 13.00 -13.54 -30.35
CA PRO A 218 14.31 -14.11 -30.11
C PRO A 218 14.64 -14.06 -28.61
N THR A 219 14.67 -15.23 -27.98
CA THR A 219 15.24 -15.37 -26.65
C THR A 219 16.76 -15.47 -26.79
N THR A 220 17.46 -14.46 -26.26
CA THR A 220 18.93 -14.50 -26.07
C THR A 220 19.32 -15.63 -25.11
N ASP A 221 20.63 -15.82 -24.89
CA ASP A 221 21.17 -16.77 -23.91
C ASP A 221 20.56 -16.59 -22.49
N ASN A 222 20.07 -15.39 -22.18
CA ASN A 222 19.31 -15.09 -20.96
C ASN A 222 17.81 -14.84 -21.28
N PRO A 223 16.90 -15.78 -20.93
CA PRO A 223 15.47 -15.62 -21.17
C PRO A 223 14.79 -14.60 -20.25
N HIS A 224 15.32 -14.37 -19.05
CA HIS A 224 14.78 -13.36 -18.12
C HIS A 224 15.02 -11.95 -18.65
N LEU A 225 16.14 -11.74 -19.35
CA LEU A 225 16.43 -10.47 -20.01
C LEU A 225 15.44 -10.17 -21.14
N ALA A 226 15.17 -11.17 -21.97
CA ALA A 226 14.23 -11.03 -23.08
C ALA A 226 12.81 -10.75 -22.57
N GLU A 227 12.36 -11.46 -21.53
CA GLU A 227 11.07 -11.25 -20.87
C GLU A 227 10.97 -9.82 -20.30
N PHE A 228 11.96 -9.39 -19.52
CA PHE A 228 11.98 -8.05 -18.91
C PHE A 228 11.99 -6.93 -19.97
N SER A 229 12.79 -7.09 -21.03
CA SER A 229 12.88 -6.09 -22.11
C SER A 229 11.56 -6.00 -22.88
N PHE A 230 10.86 -7.13 -23.04
CA PHE A 230 9.55 -7.16 -23.67
C PHE A 230 8.47 -6.51 -22.81
N ASP A 231 8.47 -6.79 -21.50
CA ASP A 231 7.58 -6.13 -20.55
C ASP A 231 7.77 -4.61 -20.58
N LEU A 232 9.03 -4.13 -20.66
CA LEU A 232 9.32 -2.70 -20.72
C LEU A 232 8.67 -2.05 -21.93
N ALA A 233 8.84 -2.69 -23.09
CA ALA A 233 8.33 -2.18 -24.35
C ALA A 233 6.80 -2.18 -24.41
N LEU A 234 6.15 -3.15 -23.77
CA LEU A 234 4.68 -3.17 -23.63
C LEU A 234 4.21 -2.09 -22.65
N GLN A 235 4.92 -1.88 -21.54
CA GLN A 235 4.57 -0.85 -20.55
C GLN A 235 4.67 0.57 -21.12
N GLU A 236 5.66 0.83 -21.98
CA GLU A 236 5.87 2.13 -22.61
C GLU A 236 4.88 2.43 -23.75
N ASP A 237 4.18 1.42 -24.28
CA ASP A 237 3.21 1.57 -25.38
C ASP A 237 1.77 1.65 -24.84
N GLU A 238 1.09 2.76 -25.13
CA GLU A 238 -0.24 3.08 -24.60
C GLU A 238 -1.36 2.09 -24.97
N ARG A 239 -1.13 1.20 -25.95
CA ARG A 239 -2.12 0.18 -26.37
C ARG A 239 -2.28 -0.94 -25.35
N PHE A 240 -1.24 -1.20 -24.55
CA PHE A 240 -1.21 -2.29 -23.59
C PHE A 240 -1.44 -1.75 -22.17
N ASP A 241 -2.04 -2.58 -21.33
CA ASP A 241 -2.16 -2.32 -19.89
C ASP A 241 -1.71 -3.57 -19.13
N GLU A 242 -1.03 -3.35 -18.01
CA GLU A 242 -0.62 -4.40 -17.08
C GLU A 242 -1.77 -4.58 -16.09
N VAL A 243 -2.37 -5.77 -16.06
CA VAL A 243 -3.61 -6.03 -15.31
C VAL A 243 -3.46 -7.16 -14.30
N GLY A 244 -2.22 -7.59 -14.04
CA GLY A 244 -1.90 -8.70 -13.16
C GLY A 244 -1.93 -8.33 -11.67
N PRO A 245 -2.18 -9.31 -10.80
CA PRO A 245 -1.98 -9.14 -9.37
C PRO A 245 -0.47 -9.07 -9.03
N ALA A 246 -0.16 -8.58 -7.83
CA ALA A 246 1.21 -8.46 -7.34
C ALA A 246 2.03 -9.73 -7.56
N GLY A 247 3.17 -9.58 -8.25
CA GLY A 247 4.09 -10.67 -8.58
C GLY A 247 3.78 -11.44 -9.87
N GLN A 248 2.71 -11.09 -10.59
CA GLN A 248 2.38 -11.66 -11.90
C GLN A 248 2.23 -10.53 -12.92
N VAL A 249 2.98 -10.60 -14.02
CA VAL A 249 2.84 -9.65 -15.14
C VAL A 249 1.88 -10.23 -16.16
N LEU A 250 0.75 -9.56 -16.36
CA LEU A 250 -0.29 -9.99 -17.28
C LEU A 250 -0.72 -8.82 -18.15
N TRP A 251 -0.64 -8.99 -19.47
CA TRP A 251 -0.91 -7.93 -20.44
C TRP A 251 -2.31 -8.03 -21.02
N PHE A 252 -2.97 -6.88 -21.14
CA PHE A 252 -4.28 -6.74 -21.76
C PHE A 252 -4.29 -5.59 -22.78
N LEU A 253 -5.16 -5.64 -23.78
CA LEU A 253 -5.37 -4.53 -24.71
C LEU A 253 -6.29 -3.48 -24.10
N LYS A 254 -5.74 -2.29 -23.86
CA LYS A 254 -6.44 -1.17 -23.22
C LYS A 254 -7.76 -0.81 -23.92
N ARG A 255 -7.79 -0.86 -25.25
CA ARG A 255 -9.00 -0.57 -26.06
C ARG A 255 -10.15 -1.58 -25.89
N LEU A 256 -9.85 -2.78 -25.37
CA LEU A 256 -10.83 -3.84 -25.14
C LEU A 256 -11.23 -3.95 -23.66
N GLU A 257 -10.67 -3.11 -22.79
CA GLU A 257 -11.14 -3.02 -21.42
C GLU A 257 -12.59 -2.51 -21.36
N PRO A 258 -13.35 -2.92 -20.33
CA PRO A 258 -14.69 -2.38 -20.13
C PRO A 258 -14.67 -0.86 -19.96
N GLU A 259 -15.67 -0.17 -20.51
CA GLU A 259 -15.81 1.29 -20.41
C GLU A 259 -15.70 1.80 -18.97
N TRP A 260 -16.35 1.12 -18.02
CA TRP A 260 -16.35 1.50 -16.60
C TRP A 260 -15.13 1.04 -15.81
N VAL A 261 -14.17 0.41 -16.49
CA VAL A 261 -12.81 0.20 -15.98
C VAL A 261 -11.92 1.35 -16.48
N LEU A 262 -12.10 1.75 -17.75
CA LEU A 262 -11.41 2.89 -18.37
C LEU A 262 -11.80 4.24 -17.74
N GLU A 263 -13.09 4.44 -17.50
CA GLU A 263 -13.66 5.68 -16.96
C GLU A 263 -14.51 5.40 -15.72
N THR A 264 -14.51 6.33 -14.75
CA THR A 264 -15.38 6.19 -13.59
C THR A 264 -16.85 6.37 -13.99
N PRO A 265 -17.74 5.41 -13.67
CA PRO A 265 -19.17 5.49 -14.00
C PRO A 265 -19.79 6.82 -13.54
N PRO A 266 -20.73 7.41 -14.31
CA PRO A 266 -21.38 8.68 -13.95
C PRO A 266 -22.05 8.69 -12.56
N PHE A 267 -22.45 7.51 -12.06
CA PHE A 267 -23.08 7.35 -10.76
C PHE A 267 -22.08 7.36 -9.59
N LEU A 268 -20.81 7.06 -9.85
CA LEU A 268 -19.74 7.04 -8.84
C LEU A 268 -18.89 8.32 -8.86
N GLN A 269 -19.07 9.19 -9.85
CA GLN A 269 -18.40 10.49 -9.91
C GLN A 269 -18.82 11.36 -8.73
N TYR A 270 -17.84 11.77 -7.93
CA TYR A 270 -18.01 12.62 -6.76
C TYR A 270 -17.08 13.82 -6.84
N GLU A 271 -17.65 15.01 -6.65
CA GLU A 271 -16.89 16.24 -6.45
C GLU A 271 -16.67 16.44 -4.94
N PRO A 272 -15.42 16.42 -4.44
CA PRO A 272 -15.12 16.59 -3.02
C PRO A 272 -15.72 17.87 -2.44
N LEU A 273 -16.43 17.72 -1.32
CA LEU A 273 -16.99 18.81 -0.54
C LEU A 273 -16.13 19.04 0.70
N ASP A 274 -15.80 20.30 0.95
CA ASP A 274 -15.15 20.69 2.20
C ASP A 274 -16.14 20.60 3.36
N TYR A 275 -15.75 19.91 4.43
CA TYR A 275 -16.50 19.85 5.67
C TYR A 275 -15.56 19.71 6.87
N ASP A 276 -16.02 20.18 8.04
CA ASP A 276 -15.28 20.02 9.28
C ASP A 276 -15.56 18.64 9.89
N ARG A 277 -14.61 17.72 9.74
CA ARG A 277 -14.70 16.38 10.33
C ARG A 277 -14.61 16.39 11.86
N ALA A 278 -14.02 17.42 12.47
CA ALA A 278 -13.95 17.54 13.92
C ALA A 278 -15.32 17.81 14.57
N ALA A 279 -16.30 18.25 13.77
CA ALA A 279 -17.69 18.41 14.22
C ALA A 279 -18.44 17.07 14.40
N LEU A 280 -17.90 15.96 13.88
CA LEU A 280 -18.56 14.66 13.96
C LEU A 280 -18.45 14.05 15.36
N THR A 281 -19.59 13.57 15.89
CA THR A 281 -19.61 12.85 17.17
C THR A 281 -19.04 11.45 17.02
N ARG A 282 -18.72 10.80 18.14
CA ARG A 282 -18.24 9.40 18.13
C ARG A 282 -19.20 8.45 17.41
N ASP A 283 -20.50 8.60 17.62
CA ASP A 283 -21.52 7.75 16.99
C ASP A 283 -21.60 8.00 15.47
N MET A 284 -21.42 9.24 15.03
CA MET A 284 -21.34 9.57 13.60
C MET A 284 -20.12 8.95 12.94
N LEU A 285 -18.97 8.98 13.60
CA LEU A 285 -17.74 8.36 13.11
C LEU A 285 -17.87 6.83 13.05
N ALA A 286 -18.52 6.22 14.04
CA ALA A 286 -18.82 4.79 14.01
C ALA A 286 -19.73 4.45 12.82
N LEU A 287 -20.78 5.24 12.58
CA LEU A 287 -21.65 5.04 11.43
C LEU A 287 -20.91 5.20 10.09
N GLU A 288 -20.01 6.18 9.96
CA GLU A 288 -19.17 6.35 8.75
C GLU A 288 -18.35 5.08 8.46
N VAL A 289 -17.78 4.45 9.49
CA VAL A 289 -17.05 3.19 9.36
C VAL A 289 -17.97 2.03 8.99
N ASP A 290 -19.14 1.91 9.63
CA ASP A 290 -20.10 0.83 9.41
C ASP A 290 -20.66 0.84 7.97
N LEU A 291 -21.03 2.03 7.48
CA LEU A 291 -21.52 2.24 6.12
C LEU A 291 -20.48 1.85 5.05
N ALA A 292 -19.19 1.92 5.40
CA ALA A 292 -18.07 1.44 4.59
C ALA A 292 -18.14 1.90 3.14
N ASP A 293 -18.30 3.20 2.98
CA ASP A 293 -18.29 3.89 1.69
C ASP A 293 -16.82 4.07 1.23
N GLU A 294 -16.55 3.78 -0.04
CA GLU A 294 -15.22 3.82 -0.66
C GLU A 294 -14.61 5.23 -0.68
N LEU A 295 -15.43 6.28 -0.64
CA LEU A 295 -14.97 7.67 -0.61
C LEU A 295 -14.70 8.19 0.81
N SER A 296 -15.01 7.39 1.83
CA SER A 296 -14.70 7.74 3.23
C SER A 296 -13.19 7.71 3.48
N PRO A 297 -12.69 8.48 4.47
CA PRO A 297 -11.29 8.42 4.88
C PRO A 297 -10.92 7.00 5.29
N VAL A 298 -9.78 6.52 4.80
CA VAL A 298 -9.24 5.21 5.17
C VAL A 298 -8.65 5.32 6.57
N GLY A 299 -9.28 4.68 7.56
CA GLY A 299 -8.66 4.48 8.87
C GLY A 299 -7.51 3.48 8.81
N GLU A 300 -6.50 3.64 9.66
CA GLU A 300 -5.29 2.79 9.63
C GLU A 300 -5.49 1.36 10.16
N ASP A 301 -6.60 1.05 10.83
CA ASP A 301 -6.72 -0.19 11.63
C ASP A 301 -8.07 -0.92 11.48
N ALA A 302 -8.52 -1.20 10.25
CA ALA A 302 -9.57 -2.21 10.10
C ALA A 302 -8.94 -3.60 10.28
N PRO A 303 -9.36 -4.42 11.27
CA PRO A 303 -8.81 -5.75 11.44
C PRO A 303 -9.10 -6.57 10.18
N GLU A 304 -8.07 -7.24 9.66
CA GLU A 304 -8.21 -8.15 8.54
C GLU A 304 -9.12 -9.31 8.95
N GLN A 305 -10.26 -9.41 8.30
CA GLN A 305 -11.24 -10.48 8.49
C GLN A 305 -11.29 -11.35 7.24
N ASP A 306 -11.42 -12.66 7.41
CA ASP A 306 -11.52 -13.61 6.29
C ASP A 306 -12.78 -13.42 5.44
N ALA A 307 -13.84 -12.87 6.04
CA ALA A 307 -15.10 -12.57 5.38
C ALA A 307 -15.68 -11.26 5.91
N VAL A 308 -16.21 -10.44 5.00
CA VAL A 308 -16.74 -9.11 5.32
C VAL A 308 -18.09 -8.92 4.65
N GLU A 309 -19.04 -8.34 5.37
CA GLU A 309 -20.35 -7.97 4.83
C GLU A 309 -20.39 -6.49 4.45
N ILE A 310 -20.96 -6.20 3.29
CA ILE A 310 -21.09 -4.84 2.75
C ILE A 310 -22.50 -4.62 2.20
N THR A 311 -23.08 -3.49 2.57
CA THR A 311 -24.41 -3.09 2.13
C THR A 311 -24.32 -2.38 0.78
N LEU A 312 -25.04 -2.89 -0.21
CA LEU A 312 -24.99 -2.40 -1.58
C LEU A 312 -25.75 -1.07 -1.71
N ILE A 313 -25.07 0.04 -1.99
CA ILE A 313 -25.73 1.32 -2.25
C ILE A 313 -26.19 1.45 -3.72
N TYR A 314 -27.16 2.34 -3.97
CA TYR A 314 -27.73 2.54 -5.31
C TYR A 314 -26.69 2.83 -6.41
N PRO A 315 -25.69 3.71 -6.22
CA PRO A 315 -24.70 3.98 -7.26
C PRO A 315 -23.93 2.72 -7.70
N HIS A 316 -23.52 1.90 -6.74
CA HIS A 316 -22.83 0.64 -6.96
C HIS A 316 -23.74 -0.43 -7.58
N TRP A 317 -24.98 -0.55 -7.12
CA TRP A 317 -25.99 -1.40 -7.74
C TRP A 317 -26.24 -1.02 -9.21
N ARG A 318 -26.37 0.29 -9.48
CA ARG A 318 -26.64 0.81 -10.82
C ARG A 318 -25.45 0.59 -11.76
N ALA A 319 -24.23 0.80 -11.27
CA ALA A 319 -22.99 0.59 -12.02
C ALA A 319 -22.52 -0.87 -12.03
N GLY A 320 -23.16 -1.79 -11.30
CA GLY A 320 -22.70 -3.17 -11.20
C GLY A 320 -21.29 -3.30 -10.61
N THR A 321 -21.01 -2.46 -9.62
CA THR A 321 -19.72 -2.39 -8.94
C THR A 321 -19.87 -2.66 -7.45
N LEU A 322 -18.76 -2.97 -6.79
CA LEU A 322 -18.67 -3.10 -5.34
C LEU A 322 -17.70 -2.03 -4.80
N PRO A 323 -18.02 -1.34 -3.69
CA PRO A 323 -17.10 -0.38 -3.09
C PRO A 323 -15.85 -1.07 -2.55
N LEU A 324 -14.65 -0.57 -2.90
CA LEU A 324 -13.38 -1.04 -2.33
C LEU A 324 -13.04 -0.25 -1.06
N ALA A 325 -13.95 -0.30 -0.09
CA ALA A 325 -13.81 0.39 1.17
C ALA A 325 -12.70 -0.21 2.06
N ALA A 326 -12.26 0.55 3.07
CA ALA A 326 -11.17 0.17 3.96
C ALA A 326 -11.34 -1.22 4.59
N LYS A 327 -12.57 -1.63 4.90
CA LYS A 327 -12.89 -2.93 5.50
C LYS A 327 -12.83 -4.12 4.55
N VAL A 328 -12.89 -3.92 3.23
CA VAL A 328 -12.99 -5.01 2.25
C VAL A 328 -11.78 -5.08 1.31
N ARG A 329 -11.00 -3.99 1.21
CA ARG A 329 -9.87 -3.88 0.27
C ARG A 329 -8.84 -5.00 0.38
N HIS A 330 -8.61 -5.55 1.57
CA HIS A 330 -7.62 -6.61 1.81
C HIS A 330 -8.06 -7.97 1.24
N LEU A 331 -9.35 -8.14 0.93
CA LEU A 331 -9.88 -9.36 0.32
C LEU A 331 -9.64 -9.41 -1.20
N PHE A 332 -9.30 -8.29 -1.81
CA PHE A 332 -9.08 -8.17 -3.25
C PHE A 332 -7.59 -8.18 -3.59
N PRO A 333 -7.21 -8.64 -4.79
CA PRO A 333 -5.83 -8.58 -5.23
C PRO A 333 -5.33 -7.14 -5.29
N THR A 334 -4.06 -6.95 -4.97
CA THR A 334 -3.33 -5.69 -5.08
C THR A 334 -2.27 -5.81 -6.17
N ALA A 335 -1.71 -4.67 -6.60
CA ALA A 335 -0.62 -4.61 -7.57
C ALA A 335 0.35 -3.50 -7.16
N TYR A 336 1.60 -3.62 -7.59
CA TYR A 336 2.62 -2.62 -7.34
C TYR A 336 2.34 -1.36 -8.16
N GLU A 337 2.18 -1.51 -9.47
CA GLU A 337 2.11 -0.39 -10.42
C GLU A 337 0.77 -0.32 -11.15
N ALA A 338 0.20 -1.46 -11.55
CA ALA A 338 -1.05 -1.50 -12.30
C ALA A 338 -2.17 -0.69 -11.64
N PRO A 339 -2.78 0.29 -12.34
CA PRO A 339 -3.92 1.05 -11.83
C PRO A 339 -5.18 0.17 -11.75
N ARG A 340 -5.20 -0.93 -12.51
CA ARG A 340 -6.33 -1.82 -12.70
C ARG A 340 -5.88 -3.26 -12.63
N ILE A 341 -6.68 -4.12 -12.01
CA ILE A 341 -6.33 -5.54 -11.88
C ILE A 341 -7.50 -6.36 -12.35
N ARG A 342 -7.26 -7.27 -13.30
CA ARG A 342 -8.24 -8.24 -13.74
C ARG A 342 -8.10 -9.51 -12.91
N PHE A 343 -9.21 -9.97 -12.35
CA PHE A 343 -9.23 -11.15 -11.49
C PHE A 343 -10.53 -11.94 -11.65
N ILE A 344 -10.69 -13.02 -10.88
CA ILE A 344 -11.86 -13.88 -10.95
C ILE A 344 -12.74 -13.68 -9.72
N LEU A 345 -14.00 -13.35 -9.97
CA LEU A 345 -15.08 -13.42 -9.00
C LEU A 345 -15.72 -14.80 -9.07
N VAL A 346 -16.11 -15.32 -7.92
CA VAL A 346 -16.77 -16.62 -7.81
C VAL A 346 -18.07 -16.45 -7.04
N ASP A 347 -19.17 -16.93 -7.60
CA ASP A 347 -20.44 -16.99 -6.89
C ASP A 347 -20.36 -18.04 -5.77
N GLY A 348 -20.52 -17.63 -4.52
CA GLY A 348 -20.42 -18.52 -3.36
C GLY A 348 -21.52 -19.59 -3.28
N GLU A 349 -22.66 -19.39 -3.96
CA GLU A 349 -23.78 -20.35 -3.97
C GLU A 349 -23.67 -21.37 -5.10
N THR A 350 -23.24 -20.94 -6.30
CA THR A 350 -23.20 -21.81 -7.50
C THR A 350 -21.79 -22.30 -7.86
N GLY A 351 -20.75 -21.61 -7.38
CA GLY A 351 -19.37 -21.82 -7.80
C GLY A 351 -19.06 -21.30 -9.21
N GLU A 352 -19.99 -20.56 -9.83
CA GLU A 352 -19.78 -19.98 -11.17
C GLU A 352 -18.70 -18.90 -11.11
N GLU A 353 -17.73 -18.99 -12.01
CA GLU A 353 -16.64 -18.02 -12.13
C GLU A 353 -16.98 -16.96 -13.18
N PHE A 354 -16.72 -15.71 -12.85
CA PHE A 354 -16.90 -14.59 -13.76
C PHE A 354 -15.81 -13.53 -13.55
N VAL A 355 -15.62 -12.68 -14.56
CA VAL A 355 -14.51 -11.72 -14.57
C VAL A 355 -14.83 -10.51 -13.69
N GLY A 356 -13.89 -10.17 -12.82
CA GLY A 356 -13.89 -8.94 -12.03
C GLY A 356 -12.72 -8.04 -12.39
N TRP A 357 -12.89 -6.74 -12.15
CA TRP A 357 -11.84 -5.74 -12.31
C TRP A 357 -11.74 -4.87 -11.07
N VAL A 358 -10.56 -4.78 -10.45
CA VAL A 358 -10.28 -3.80 -9.40
C VAL A 358 -9.81 -2.52 -10.08
N VAL A 359 -10.50 -1.40 -9.84
CA VAL A 359 -10.07 -0.06 -10.26
C VAL A 359 -9.53 0.65 -9.03
N ARG A 360 -8.20 0.68 -8.87
CA ARG A 360 -7.55 1.06 -7.60
C ARG A 360 -7.73 2.54 -7.29
N GLU A 361 -7.47 3.41 -8.28
CA GLU A 361 -7.53 4.86 -8.11
C GLU A 361 -8.93 5.33 -7.71
N ALA A 362 -9.95 4.78 -8.36
CA ALA A 362 -11.35 5.11 -8.09
C ALA A 362 -11.99 4.24 -6.99
N ARG A 363 -11.25 3.27 -6.44
CA ARG A 363 -11.62 2.42 -5.29
C ARG A 363 -12.93 1.65 -5.46
N TYR A 364 -13.10 0.97 -6.58
CA TYR A 364 -14.24 0.04 -6.76
C TYR A 364 -13.85 -1.22 -7.54
N VAL A 365 -14.71 -2.22 -7.45
CA VAL A 365 -14.62 -3.47 -8.21
C VAL A 365 -15.74 -3.50 -9.24
N TYR A 366 -15.44 -3.73 -10.51
CA TYR A 366 -16.41 -3.84 -11.61
C TYR A 366 -16.64 -5.29 -12.03
N GLY A 367 -17.83 -5.57 -12.58
CA GLY A 367 -18.19 -6.88 -13.14
C GLY A 367 -19.40 -7.56 -12.47
N LEU A 368 -20.04 -6.92 -11.49
CA LEU A 368 -21.11 -7.54 -10.70
C LEU A 368 -22.52 -7.30 -11.23
N ARG A 369 -22.71 -6.50 -12.29
CA ARG A 369 -24.05 -6.17 -12.83
C ARG A 369 -24.89 -7.42 -13.15
N PRO A 370 -24.41 -8.38 -13.95
CA PRO A 370 -25.22 -9.54 -14.31
C PRO A 370 -25.52 -10.41 -13.09
N TRP A 371 -24.58 -10.46 -12.14
CA TRP A 371 -24.73 -11.21 -10.89
C TRP A 371 -25.82 -10.59 -9.99
N TYR A 372 -25.85 -9.26 -9.84
CA TYR A 372 -26.91 -8.55 -9.12
C TYR A 372 -28.29 -8.82 -9.71
N GLU A 373 -28.41 -8.81 -11.03
CA GLU A 373 -29.67 -9.07 -11.75
C GLU A 373 -30.11 -10.54 -11.57
N ALA A 374 -29.19 -11.49 -11.71
CA ALA A 374 -29.47 -12.92 -11.53
C ALA A 374 -29.94 -13.26 -10.11
N LYS A 375 -29.34 -12.64 -9.09
CA LYS A 375 -29.73 -12.83 -7.67
C LYS A 375 -30.91 -11.97 -7.25
N GLY A 376 -31.35 -11.02 -8.09
CA GLY A 376 -32.41 -10.07 -7.77
C GLY A 376 -32.07 -9.18 -6.57
N LEU A 377 -30.82 -8.71 -6.49
CA LEU A 377 -30.37 -7.80 -5.43
C LEU A 377 -30.94 -6.40 -5.64
N LEU A 378 -31.16 -5.70 -4.54
CA LEU A 378 -31.67 -4.34 -4.48
C LEU A 378 -30.64 -3.42 -3.81
N PRO A 379 -30.71 -2.09 -4.02
CA PRO A 379 -30.04 -1.15 -3.13
C PRO A 379 -30.46 -1.43 -1.68
N GLY A 380 -29.50 -1.67 -0.80
CA GLY A 380 -29.66 -2.11 0.59
C GLY A 380 -29.47 -3.60 0.83
N SER A 381 -29.33 -4.43 -0.21
CA SER A 381 -28.94 -5.84 -0.06
C SER A 381 -27.54 -5.95 0.54
N VAL A 382 -27.33 -6.95 1.39
CA VAL A 382 -26.04 -7.25 2.03
C VAL A 382 -25.34 -8.35 1.24
N ILE A 383 -24.12 -8.05 0.82
CA ILE A 383 -23.24 -8.96 0.10
C ILE A 383 -22.11 -9.34 1.05
N ARG A 384 -21.85 -10.64 1.15
CA ARG A 384 -20.69 -11.17 1.85
C ARG A 384 -19.58 -11.45 0.85
N VAL A 385 -18.38 -10.99 1.21
CA VAL A 385 -17.17 -11.10 0.40
C VAL A 385 -16.13 -11.86 1.21
N ARG A 386 -15.42 -12.81 0.58
CA ARG A 386 -14.32 -13.55 1.21
C ARG A 386 -13.27 -13.97 0.18
N GLN A 387 -12.04 -14.17 0.63
CA GLN A 387 -11.01 -14.73 -0.26
C GLN A 387 -11.35 -16.18 -0.63
N GLY A 388 -11.09 -16.54 -1.87
CA GLY A 388 -11.16 -17.91 -2.36
C GLY A 388 -9.99 -18.75 -1.87
N PRO A 389 -10.07 -20.09 -2.02
CA PRO A 389 -8.97 -20.98 -1.68
C PRO A 389 -7.75 -20.81 -2.61
N GLU A 390 -7.98 -20.28 -3.82
CA GLU A 390 -6.94 -19.97 -4.79
C GLU A 390 -6.60 -18.47 -4.73
N PRO A 391 -5.30 -18.10 -4.70
CA PRO A 391 -4.89 -16.70 -4.77
C PRO A 391 -5.48 -15.99 -5.99
N GLY A 392 -6.04 -14.80 -5.79
CA GLY A 392 -6.65 -14.00 -6.86
C GLY A 392 -8.11 -14.34 -7.18
N LYS A 393 -8.70 -15.37 -6.57
CA LYS A 393 -10.15 -15.61 -6.61
C LYS A 393 -10.84 -14.97 -5.42
N VAL A 394 -11.90 -14.21 -5.66
CA VAL A 394 -12.71 -13.60 -4.60
C VAL A 394 -14.13 -14.13 -4.68
N ILE A 395 -14.64 -14.62 -3.57
CA ILE A 395 -16.00 -15.18 -3.50
C ILE A 395 -16.96 -14.09 -3.05
N VAL A 396 -18.06 -13.96 -3.78
CA VAL A 396 -19.19 -13.08 -3.46
C VAL A 396 -20.46 -13.90 -3.31
N GLU A 397 -21.20 -13.66 -2.23
CA GLU A 397 -22.46 -14.36 -1.93
C GLU A 397 -23.46 -13.37 -1.30
N PRO A 398 -24.75 -13.41 -1.66
CA PRO A 398 -25.75 -12.65 -0.92
C PRO A 398 -25.89 -13.25 0.48
N THR A 399 -26.01 -12.42 1.52
CA THR A 399 -26.25 -12.96 2.87
C THR A 399 -27.56 -13.73 2.88
N SER A 400 -27.55 -14.97 3.40
CA SER A 400 -28.70 -15.86 3.27
C SER A 400 -29.90 -15.39 4.10
N GLN A 401 -31.01 -15.10 3.42
CA GLN A 401 -32.31 -14.89 4.03
C GLN A 401 -33.39 -15.60 3.19
N ARG A 402 -34.41 -16.16 3.83
CA ARG A 402 -35.57 -16.67 3.08
C ARG A 402 -36.21 -15.49 2.34
N THR A 403 -36.66 -15.71 1.10
CA THR A 403 -37.42 -14.68 0.38
C THR A 403 -38.61 -14.22 1.22
N VAL A 404 -38.63 -12.93 1.56
CA VAL A 404 -39.66 -12.30 2.38
C VAL A 404 -40.41 -11.22 1.60
N ARG A 405 -41.65 -10.96 2.00
CA ARG A 405 -42.37 -9.75 1.59
C ARG A 405 -42.18 -8.70 2.66
N GLU A 406 -41.51 -7.62 2.31
CA GLU A 406 -41.22 -6.52 3.23
C GLU A 406 -41.79 -5.21 2.69
N TRP A 407 -42.09 -4.27 3.60
CA TRP A 407 -42.45 -2.92 3.27
C TRP A 407 -41.19 -2.12 2.91
N VAL A 408 -40.98 -1.91 1.61
CA VAL A 408 -39.78 -1.29 1.07
C VAL A 408 -40.05 0.12 0.59
N ARG A 409 -39.11 1.03 0.84
CA ARG A 409 -39.10 2.39 0.28
C ARG A 409 -38.97 2.29 -1.24
N THR A 410 -40.10 2.40 -1.92
CA THR A 410 -40.18 2.31 -3.38
C THR A 410 -40.06 3.70 -3.96
N VAL A 411 -39.16 3.82 -4.94
CA VAL A 411 -38.83 5.06 -5.60
C VAL A 411 -39.77 5.30 -6.79
N PHE A 412 -40.25 6.53 -6.93
CA PHE A 412 -41.05 6.98 -8.06
C PHE A 412 -40.46 8.27 -8.62
N VAL A 413 -40.49 8.41 -9.95
CA VAL A 413 -40.07 9.64 -10.62
C VAL A 413 -41.32 10.32 -11.17
N GLY A 414 -41.56 11.56 -10.71
CA GLY A 414 -42.65 12.41 -11.16
C GLY A 414 -42.44 12.94 -12.58
N SER A 415 -43.46 13.60 -13.13
CA SER A 415 -43.39 14.20 -14.47
C SER A 415 -42.42 15.39 -14.56
N ASP A 416 -41.95 15.90 -13.43
CA ASP A 416 -40.95 16.95 -13.25
C ASP A 416 -39.54 16.39 -12.99
N ASP A 417 -39.30 15.10 -13.31
CA ASP A 417 -38.06 14.35 -13.05
C ASP A 417 -37.63 14.38 -11.57
N ARG A 418 -38.57 14.64 -10.67
CA ARG A 418 -38.35 14.64 -9.23
C ARG A 418 -38.66 13.29 -8.65
N ILE A 419 -37.74 12.80 -7.82
CA ILE A 419 -37.95 11.61 -7.03
C ILE A 419 -38.93 11.88 -5.89
N GLY A 420 -39.86 10.95 -5.69
CA GLY A 420 -40.64 10.77 -4.48
C GLY A 420 -40.58 9.34 -3.96
N LEU A 421 -40.91 9.15 -2.68
CA LEU A 421 -40.83 7.86 -2.00
C LEU A 421 -42.20 7.41 -1.47
N ARG A 422 -42.50 6.11 -1.58
CA ARG A 422 -43.64 5.49 -0.89
C ARG A 422 -43.28 4.12 -0.37
N LEU A 423 -43.91 3.72 0.72
CA LEU A 423 -43.74 2.39 1.27
C LEU A 423 -44.70 1.41 0.57
N LEU A 424 -44.14 0.39 -0.10
CA LEU A 424 -44.91 -0.66 -0.77
C LEU A 424 -44.37 -2.04 -0.41
N GLN A 425 -45.23 -3.05 -0.44
CA GLN A 425 -44.79 -4.43 -0.26
C GLN A 425 -44.01 -4.93 -1.48
N GLN A 426 -42.76 -5.31 -1.26
CA GLN A 426 -41.87 -5.86 -2.28
C GLN A 426 -41.33 -7.22 -1.83
N ARG A 427 -40.95 -8.05 -2.80
CA ARG A 427 -40.22 -9.30 -2.53
C ARG A 427 -38.74 -9.00 -2.45
N VAL A 428 -38.09 -9.45 -1.37
CA VAL A 428 -36.65 -9.32 -1.15
C VAL A 428 -36.04 -10.71 -1.08
N ASN A 429 -34.98 -10.94 -1.86
CA ASN A 429 -34.43 -12.29 -2.10
C ASN A 429 -33.11 -12.55 -1.35
N ALA A 430 -32.51 -11.55 -0.72
CA ALA A 430 -31.25 -11.63 0.00
C ALA A 430 -31.36 -10.90 1.34
N GLY A 431 -30.42 -11.15 2.25
CA GLY A 431 -30.22 -10.32 3.45
C GLY A 431 -30.11 -8.85 3.07
N PHE A 432 -30.65 -7.97 3.91
CA PHE A 432 -30.70 -6.54 3.63
C PHE A 432 -30.58 -5.72 4.91
N ASP A 433 -30.17 -4.47 4.74
CA ASP A 433 -30.23 -3.45 5.77
C ASP A 433 -31.56 -2.70 5.67
N GLU A 434 -32.38 -2.76 6.73
CA GLU A 434 -33.71 -2.14 6.78
C GLU A 434 -33.69 -0.61 6.56
N ARG A 435 -32.60 0.06 6.94
CA ARG A 435 -32.43 1.50 6.80
C ARG A 435 -32.02 1.88 5.38
N MET A 436 -31.28 1.01 4.69
CA MET A 436 -30.74 1.28 3.36
C MET A 436 -31.51 0.64 2.20
N LEU A 437 -32.55 -0.15 2.48
CA LEU A 437 -33.32 -0.86 1.46
C LEU A 437 -34.24 0.06 0.64
N PHE A 438 -34.02 0.08 -0.68
CA PHE A 438 -34.87 0.76 -1.66
C PHE A 438 -35.25 -0.17 -2.80
N TYR A 439 -36.46 0.01 -3.33
CA TYR A 439 -36.91 -0.66 -4.55
C TYR A 439 -37.01 0.36 -5.70
N VAL A 440 -36.31 0.08 -6.78
CA VAL A 440 -36.24 0.94 -7.98
C VAL A 440 -36.96 0.24 -9.14
N PRO A 441 -38.24 0.54 -9.39
CA PRO A 441 -39.02 -0.13 -10.44
C PRO A 441 -38.67 0.34 -11.85
N ASP A 442 -38.30 1.61 -12.02
CA ASP A 442 -37.98 2.22 -13.31
C ASP A 442 -36.57 2.82 -13.26
N VAL A 443 -35.61 2.04 -13.76
CA VAL A 443 -34.19 2.42 -13.78
C VAL A 443 -33.93 3.56 -14.75
N GLU A 444 -34.61 3.58 -15.90
CA GLU A 444 -34.40 4.61 -16.92
C GLU A 444 -34.90 5.98 -16.44
N ALA A 445 -36.05 6.02 -15.75
CA ALA A 445 -36.54 7.25 -15.14
C ALA A 445 -35.61 7.76 -14.05
N MET A 446 -35.03 6.84 -13.26
CA MET A 446 -34.03 7.20 -12.26
C MET A 446 -32.76 7.79 -12.86
N ASP A 447 -32.27 7.21 -13.96
CA ASP A 447 -31.10 7.75 -14.67
C ASP A 447 -31.34 9.17 -15.18
N ARG A 448 -32.55 9.47 -15.69
CA ARG A 448 -32.94 10.83 -16.08
C ARG A 448 -32.97 11.79 -14.89
N ALA A 449 -33.58 11.37 -13.78
CA ALA A 449 -33.63 12.17 -12.55
C ALA A 449 -32.23 12.47 -11.98
N TRP A 450 -31.31 11.49 -12.05
CA TRP A 450 -29.90 11.66 -11.68
C TRP A 450 -29.22 12.72 -12.55
N GLN A 451 -29.32 12.60 -13.86
CA GLN A 451 -28.72 13.55 -14.81
C GLN A 451 -29.28 14.97 -14.63
N GLN A 452 -30.58 15.10 -14.40
CA GLN A 452 -31.22 16.39 -14.16
C GLN A 452 -30.69 17.04 -12.86
N THR A 453 -30.60 16.26 -11.78
CA THR A 453 -30.07 16.75 -10.50
C THR A 453 -28.62 17.24 -10.62
N GLN A 454 -27.79 16.52 -11.38
CA GLN A 454 -26.41 16.91 -11.68
C GLN A 454 -26.35 18.22 -12.48
N ARG A 455 -27.21 18.39 -13.50
CA ARG A 455 -27.28 19.61 -14.32
C ARG A 455 -27.73 20.84 -13.53
N GLU A 456 -28.69 20.68 -12.63
CA GLU A 456 -29.20 21.77 -11.79
C GLU A 456 -28.20 22.23 -10.73
N ARG A 457 -27.14 21.43 -10.45
CA ARG A 457 -26.12 21.70 -9.43
C ARG A 457 -26.74 22.10 -8.09
N VAL A 458 -27.79 21.39 -7.68
CA VAL A 458 -28.53 21.68 -6.46
C VAL A 458 -27.58 21.54 -5.25
N PRO A 459 -27.52 22.55 -4.35
CA PRO A 459 -26.73 22.46 -3.13
C PRO A 459 -27.08 21.22 -2.31
N LEU A 460 -26.07 20.54 -1.75
CA LEU A 460 -26.21 19.30 -0.97
C LEU A 460 -27.28 19.45 0.13
N GLU A 461 -27.24 20.56 0.85
CA GLU A 461 -28.17 20.86 1.93
C GLU A 461 -29.64 20.88 1.49
N LYS A 462 -29.94 21.44 0.30
CA LYS A 462 -31.30 21.45 -0.24
C LYS A 462 -31.77 20.05 -0.63
N LEU A 463 -30.87 19.24 -1.21
CA LEU A 463 -31.16 17.84 -1.53
C LEU A 463 -31.41 17.02 -0.26
N LEU A 464 -30.61 17.24 0.78
CA LEU A 464 -30.72 16.55 2.06
C LEU A 464 -32.06 16.87 2.75
N VAL A 465 -32.45 18.14 2.84
CA VAL A 465 -33.77 18.54 3.38
C VAL A 465 -34.91 17.93 2.57
N ARG A 466 -34.79 17.94 1.23
CA ARG A 466 -35.80 17.34 0.34
C ARG A 466 -35.92 15.84 0.58
N MET A 467 -34.82 15.10 0.60
CA MET A 467 -34.86 13.65 0.82
C MET A 467 -35.37 13.29 2.21
N MET A 468 -35.04 14.09 3.22
CA MET A 468 -35.57 13.92 4.56
C MET A 468 -37.10 14.07 4.60
N ARG A 469 -37.66 15.08 3.91
CA ARG A 469 -39.13 15.25 3.80
C ARG A 469 -39.80 14.07 3.11
N GLU A 470 -39.22 13.58 2.01
CA GLU A 470 -39.73 12.40 1.29
C GLU A 470 -39.70 11.14 2.17
N LEU A 471 -38.63 10.94 2.95
CA LEU A 471 -38.52 9.83 3.89
C LEU A 471 -39.56 9.92 5.02
N MET A 472 -39.71 11.10 5.65
CA MET A 472 -40.71 11.35 6.69
C MET A 472 -42.13 11.09 6.17
N GLN A 473 -42.43 11.51 4.93
CA GLN A 473 -43.72 11.27 4.30
C GLN A 473 -43.95 9.77 4.03
N ALA A 474 -42.94 9.08 3.50
CA ALA A 474 -43.04 7.66 3.15
C ALA A 474 -43.23 6.76 4.38
N THR A 475 -42.55 7.05 5.50
CA THR A 475 -42.64 6.27 6.75
C THR A 475 -43.74 6.76 7.69
N SER A 476 -44.31 7.94 7.44
CA SER A 476 -45.22 8.63 8.36
C SER A 476 -44.60 8.89 9.75
N GLN A 477 -43.27 9.03 9.82
CA GLN A 477 -42.53 9.33 11.04
C GLN A 477 -41.94 10.75 10.99
N PRO A 478 -41.89 11.47 12.13
CA PRO A 478 -41.38 12.84 12.16
C PRO A 478 -39.84 12.91 12.22
N HIS A 479 -39.15 11.77 12.19
CA HIS A 479 -37.70 11.67 12.26
C HIS A 479 -37.17 10.62 11.28
N VAL A 480 -35.90 10.75 10.91
CA VAL A 480 -35.20 9.90 9.94
C VAL A 480 -33.82 9.56 10.48
N HIS A 481 -33.39 8.32 10.33
CA HIS A 481 -32.04 7.91 10.74
C HIS A 481 -30.98 8.38 9.73
N ALA A 482 -29.79 8.76 10.17
CA ALA A 482 -28.72 9.25 9.29
C ALA A 482 -28.36 8.26 8.16
N ALA A 483 -28.34 6.95 8.43
CA ALA A 483 -28.10 5.91 7.42
C ALA A 483 -29.18 5.87 6.32
N GLU A 484 -30.46 6.06 6.68
CA GLU A 484 -31.57 6.11 5.72
C GLU A 484 -31.43 7.32 4.80
N LEU A 485 -31.06 8.46 5.38
CA LEU A 485 -30.84 9.69 4.64
C LEU A 485 -29.63 9.59 3.72
N TYR A 486 -28.54 8.96 4.17
CA TYR A 486 -27.37 8.66 3.35
C TYR A 486 -27.74 7.80 2.12
N ALA A 487 -28.48 6.70 2.33
CA ALA A 487 -28.90 5.82 1.26
C ALA A 487 -29.87 6.53 0.28
N ALA A 488 -30.81 7.33 0.81
CA ALA A 488 -31.75 8.09 -0.01
C ALA A 488 -31.07 9.19 -0.83
N LEU A 489 -30.09 9.90 -0.26
CA LEU A 489 -29.34 10.92 -1.00
C LEU A 489 -28.55 10.29 -2.16
N ASN A 490 -27.95 9.12 -1.93
CA ASN A 490 -27.24 8.38 -2.96
C ASN A 490 -28.15 7.80 -4.05
N LEU A 491 -29.48 8.03 -4.03
CA LEU A 491 -30.38 7.81 -5.17
C LEU A 491 -30.35 8.96 -6.20
N VAL A 492 -29.95 10.17 -5.78
CA VAL A 492 -29.99 11.38 -6.61
C VAL A 492 -28.62 12.01 -6.85
N ARG A 493 -27.68 11.81 -5.92
CA ARG A 493 -26.34 12.37 -5.99
C ARG A 493 -25.36 11.52 -5.18
N ARG A 494 -24.23 11.15 -5.79
CA ARG A 494 -23.14 10.48 -5.08
C ARG A 494 -22.59 11.39 -3.99
N CYS A 495 -22.59 10.90 -2.76
CA CYS A 495 -22.02 11.60 -1.61
C CYS A 495 -21.62 10.61 -0.51
N PRO A 496 -20.38 10.67 0.01
CA PRO A 496 -19.99 9.90 1.18
C PRO A 496 -20.75 10.35 2.44
N PRO A 497 -20.74 9.54 3.52
CA PRO A 497 -21.43 9.87 4.76
C PRO A 497 -20.89 11.12 5.45
N GLY A 498 -19.57 11.36 5.47
CA GLY A 498 -18.93 12.47 6.20
C GLY A 498 -19.59 13.86 5.97
N PRO A 499 -19.69 14.36 4.72
CA PRO A 499 -20.36 15.64 4.44
C PRO A 499 -21.82 15.70 4.88
N ILE A 500 -22.56 14.59 4.79
CA ILE A 500 -23.96 14.50 5.22
C ILE A 500 -24.05 14.64 6.74
N LEU A 501 -23.23 13.88 7.46
CA LEU A 501 -23.18 13.90 8.93
C LEU A 501 -22.72 15.26 9.46
N ALA A 502 -21.77 15.91 8.78
CA ALA A 502 -21.31 17.25 9.15
C ALA A 502 -22.40 18.31 8.98
N LEU A 503 -23.24 18.22 7.94
CA LEU A 503 -24.41 19.10 7.80
C LEU A 503 -25.44 18.85 8.89
N LEU A 504 -25.71 17.59 9.22
CA LEU A 504 -26.62 17.23 10.33
C LEU A 504 -26.12 17.75 11.68
N ALA A 505 -24.79 17.77 11.90
CA ALA A 505 -24.17 18.26 13.13
C ALA A 505 -24.16 19.80 13.23
N SER A 506 -23.94 20.49 12.11
CA SER A 506 -23.64 21.93 12.11
C SER A 506 -24.84 22.84 11.85
N ARG A 507 -25.91 22.34 11.21
CA ARG A 507 -27.03 23.18 10.80
C ARG A 507 -28.15 23.23 11.84
N PRO A 508 -28.69 24.42 12.13
CA PRO A 508 -29.59 24.63 13.27
C PRO A 508 -31.01 24.07 13.08
N TRP A 509 -31.40 23.69 11.86
CA TRP A 509 -32.72 23.15 11.54
C TRP A 509 -32.80 21.62 11.56
N PHE A 510 -31.69 20.92 11.83
CA PHE A 510 -31.70 19.50 12.16
C PHE A 510 -31.66 19.34 13.68
N ASP A 511 -32.77 18.89 14.26
CA ASP A 511 -32.81 18.54 15.68
C ASP A 511 -32.43 17.05 15.82
N HIS A 512 -31.39 16.73 16.60
CA HIS A 512 -31.04 15.36 16.96
C HIS A 512 -32.00 14.82 18.03
N VAL A 513 -32.58 13.64 17.78
CA VAL A 513 -33.61 13.01 18.61
C VAL A 513 -33.04 11.81 19.40
N GLY A 514 -31.75 11.49 19.23
CA GLY A 514 -31.07 10.32 19.82
C GLY A 514 -30.82 9.21 18.79
N ASP A 515 -29.84 8.34 19.04
CA ASP A 515 -29.47 7.19 18.17
C ASP A 515 -29.36 7.57 16.68
N LEU A 516 -28.67 8.68 16.40
CA LEU A 516 -28.50 9.26 15.05
C LEU A 516 -29.81 9.50 14.26
N TYR A 517 -30.95 9.65 14.94
CA TYR A 517 -32.20 10.14 14.36
C TYR A 517 -32.26 11.66 14.37
N TYR A 518 -32.76 12.23 13.27
CA TYR A 518 -32.91 13.66 13.08
C TYR A 518 -34.33 14.01 12.67
N ARG A 519 -34.81 15.19 13.06
CA ARG A 519 -36.05 15.79 12.56
C ARG A 519 -35.77 17.20 12.03
N LEU A 520 -36.61 17.68 11.11
CA LEU A 520 -36.60 19.07 10.68
C LEU A 520 -37.30 19.95 11.72
N ARG A 521 -36.73 21.10 12.04
CA ARG A 521 -37.37 22.09 12.93
C ARG A 521 -38.54 22.77 12.22
N GLU A 522 -39.66 22.95 12.94
CA GLU A 522 -40.95 23.39 12.39
C GLU A 522 -40.93 24.76 11.67
N SER A 523 -39.97 25.64 11.98
CA SER A 523 -39.83 26.97 11.37
C SER A 523 -39.42 26.94 9.89
N ASP A 524 -38.88 25.83 9.42
CA ASP A 524 -38.28 25.70 8.08
C ASP A 524 -39.03 24.66 7.21
N LEU A 525 -40.29 24.37 7.57
CA LEU A 525 -41.21 23.51 6.82
C LEU A 525 -41.97 24.22 5.69
N ALA A 526 -41.74 25.54 5.48
CA ALA A 526 -42.36 26.34 4.43
C ALA A 526 -41.61 26.26 3.09
#